data_AF-A0A8D2LVM1-F1
#
_entry.id   AF-A0A8D2LVM1-F1
#
_cell.length_a   1.000
_cell.length_b   1.000
_cell.length_c   1.000
_cell.angle_alpha   90.00
_cell.angle_beta   90.00
_cell.angle_gamma   90.00
#
_symmetry.space_group_name_H-M   'P 1'
#
loop_
_entity.id
_entity.type
_entity.pdbx_description
1 polymer ?
#
loop_
_entity_poly.entity_id
_entity_poly.type
_entity_poly.pdbx_seq_one_letter_code
_entity_poly.pdbx_strand_id
1 'polypeptide(L)'
;MSVLLGACGETLLHGEFGVYPSKGTRYALSLTRTELHIQRLVPKPDTDHRTVVRLIDVVGCCTLRSPTTTNQSAFFCVYAYPLKKRKVAVGSGRARQRTAKTFQVDSAECYKDNLQVAEKWAAAIKCLVLGIPISSETEISRSLLPRPRRLLLLLNPFGGKGNALQWCQSHVLPMITEADISFNLIQTGAAGMEGGAVALDGRGVAQQMASGEDLDSP
;
A
#
# COMPACT_ATOMS: atom_id res chain seq x y z
N MET A 1 9.30 -33.45 -10.18
CA MET A 1 10.50 -32.84 -10.79
C MET A 1 10.54 -31.39 -10.36
N SER A 2 11.48 -31.06 -9.49
CA SER A 2 11.63 -29.73 -8.89
C SER A 2 12.18 -28.78 -9.96
N VAL A 3 11.37 -27.81 -10.39
CA VAL A 3 11.81 -26.78 -11.34
C VAL A 3 12.62 -25.74 -10.59
N LEU A 4 13.90 -25.67 -10.96
CA LEU A 4 14.90 -24.70 -10.54
C LEU A 4 14.37 -23.26 -10.70
N LEU A 5 14.02 -22.63 -9.58
CA LEU A 5 13.84 -21.19 -9.52
C LEU A 5 15.24 -20.54 -9.57
N GLY A 6 15.49 -19.85 -10.67
CA GLY A 6 16.69 -19.04 -10.86
C GLY A 6 16.94 -18.12 -9.67
N ALA A 7 18.22 -18.02 -9.30
CA ALA A 7 18.74 -17.26 -8.17
C ALA A 7 18.08 -15.88 -8.05
N CYS A 8 17.13 -15.79 -7.14
CA CYS A 8 16.44 -14.59 -6.71
C CYS A 8 16.68 -14.57 -5.20
N GLY A 9 17.17 -13.45 -4.64
CA GLY A 9 17.66 -13.39 -3.26
C GLY A 9 16.73 -14.08 -2.25
N GLU A 10 17.33 -14.63 -1.18
CA GLU A 10 16.67 -15.41 -0.13
C GLU A 10 15.20 -14.97 0.13
N THR A 11 14.26 -15.85 -0.21
CA THR A 11 12.83 -15.61 -0.01
C THR A 11 12.52 -15.63 1.48
N LEU A 12 12.04 -14.50 2.00
CA LEU A 12 11.70 -14.32 3.41
C LEU A 12 10.28 -14.83 3.71
N LEU A 13 9.33 -14.56 2.82
CA LEU A 13 7.96 -15.04 2.92
C LEU A 13 7.44 -15.50 1.56
N HIS A 14 6.64 -16.57 1.59
CA HIS A 14 5.92 -17.08 0.44
C HIS A 14 4.48 -17.41 0.83
N GLY A 15 3.52 -17.19 -0.06
CA GLY A 15 2.12 -17.49 0.19
C GLY A 15 1.23 -17.26 -1.02
N GLU A 16 0.05 -17.85 -1.00
CA GLU A 16 -0.94 -17.75 -2.07
C GLU A 16 -2.17 -16.96 -1.62
N PHE A 17 -2.55 -15.98 -2.44
CA PHE A 17 -3.59 -15.02 -2.08
C PHE A 17 -4.57 -14.81 -3.23
N GLY A 18 -5.83 -14.58 -2.88
CA GLY A 18 -6.83 -14.11 -3.82
C GLY A 18 -6.66 -12.62 -4.15
N VAL A 19 -7.59 -12.10 -4.94
CA VAL A 19 -7.64 -10.69 -5.34
C VAL A 19 -8.95 -10.10 -4.84
N TYR A 20 -8.93 -8.83 -4.46
CA TYR A 20 -10.15 -8.07 -4.25
C TYR A 20 -10.41 -7.12 -5.43
N PRO A 21 -11.63 -7.11 -6.03
CA PRO A 21 -12.74 -8.03 -5.79
C PRO A 21 -12.46 -9.46 -6.32
N SER A 22 -13.09 -10.48 -5.71
CA SER A 22 -12.79 -11.89 -6.00
C SER A 22 -13.27 -12.32 -7.39
N LYS A 23 -12.35 -12.33 -8.36
CA LYS A 23 -12.60 -12.76 -9.75
C LYS A 23 -12.07 -14.18 -10.05
N GLY A 24 -11.94 -15.03 -9.02
CA GLY A 24 -11.37 -16.39 -9.14
C GLY A 24 -9.87 -16.44 -9.50
N THR A 25 -9.20 -15.28 -9.55
CA THR A 25 -7.76 -15.20 -9.81
C THR A 25 -6.99 -15.28 -8.48
N ARG A 26 -5.95 -16.11 -8.43
CA ARG A 26 -5.01 -16.20 -7.30
C ARG A 26 -3.60 -15.85 -7.71
N TYR A 27 -2.84 -15.29 -6.78
CA TYR A 27 -1.44 -14.91 -6.93
C TYR A 27 -0.58 -15.65 -5.90
N ALA A 28 0.53 -16.21 -6.35
CA ALA A 28 1.65 -16.57 -5.50
C ALA A 28 2.51 -15.33 -5.27
N LEU A 29 2.73 -15.00 -4.01
CA LEU A 29 3.58 -13.91 -3.58
C LEU A 29 4.88 -14.46 -3.02
N SER A 30 5.99 -13.86 -3.42
CA SER A 30 7.31 -14.14 -2.83
C SER A 30 7.96 -12.83 -2.44
N LEU A 31 8.18 -12.65 -1.14
CA LEU A 31 8.83 -11.46 -0.57
C LEU A 31 10.31 -11.75 -0.35
N THR A 32 11.15 -10.92 -0.95
CA THR A 32 12.60 -10.90 -0.72
C THR A 32 12.99 -9.63 0.03
N ARG A 33 14.28 -9.47 0.35
CA ARG A 33 14.78 -8.26 1.04
C ARG A 33 14.56 -6.96 0.25
N THR A 34 14.45 -7.04 -1.07
CA THR A 34 14.40 -5.86 -1.95
C THR A 34 13.17 -5.80 -2.85
N GLU A 35 12.50 -6.92 -3.07
CA GLU A 35 11.43 -7.05 -4.06
C GLU A 35 10.28 -7.93 -3.56
N LEU A 36 9.06 -7.55 -3.93
CA LEU A 36 7.85 -8.36 -3.84
C LEU A 36 7.53 -8.88 -5.24
N HIS A 37 7.64 -10.19 -5.44
CA HIS A 37 7.25 -10.86 -6.67
C HIS A 37 5.82 -11.33 -6.58
N ILE A 38 5.06 -11.06 -7.63
CA ILE A 38 3.64 -11.38 -7.75
C ILE A 38 3.47 -12.21 -9.03
N GLN A 39 3.11 -13.48 -8.88
CA GLN A 39 2.92 -14.42 -9.99
C GLN A 39 1.49 -14.93 -9.97
N ARG A 40 0.82 -14.94 -11.14
CA ARG A 40 -0.54 -15.49 -11.24
C ARG A 40 -0.47 -17.01 -11.26
N LEU A 41 -1.28 -17.68 -10.44
CA LEU A 41 -1.27 -19.15 -10.33
C LEU A 41 -1.96 -19.85 -11.49
N VAL A 42 -2.99 -19.23 -12.06
CA VAL A 42 -3.66 -19.71 -13.28
C VAL A 42 -3.30 -18.75 -14.43
N PRO A 43 -2.27 -19.06 -15.23
CA PRO A 43 -1.87 -18.21 -16.34
C PRO A 43 -2.92 -18.27 -17.46
N LYS A 44 -3.45 -17.11 -17.87
CA LYS A 44 -4.02 -16.96 -19.21
C LYS A 44 -2.85 -17.05 -20.21
N PRO A 45 -3.01 -17.82 -21.30
CA PRO A 45 -1.92 -18.21 -22.20
C PRO A 45 -1.15 -17.05 -22.85
N ASP A 46 -1.68 -15.83 -22.84
CA ASP A 46 -1.12 -14.67 -23.57
C ASP A 46 -0.65 -13.51 -22.66
N THR A 47 -0.76 -13.63 -21.34
CA THR A 47 -0.50 -12.52 -20.40
C THR A 47 0.19 -12.95 -19.12
N ASP A 48 1.05 -13.97 -19.16
CA ASP A 48 1.81 -14.38 -17.98
C ASP A 48 2.99 -13.42 -17.71
N HIS A 49 2.67 -12.26 -17.12
CA HIS A 49 3.66 -11.30 -16.68
C HIS A 49 3.84 -11.41 -15.17
N ARG A 50 4.98 -11.97 -14.75
CA ARG A 50 5.46 -11.85 -13.36
C ARG A 50 5.60 -10.36 -13.05
N THR A 51 4.76 -9.86 -12.14
CA THR A 51 4.85 -8.47 -11.70
C THR A 51 5.85 -8.38 -10.56
N VAL A 52 6.84 -7.50 -10.70
CA VAL A 52 7.83 -7.25 -9.64
C VAL A 52 7.63 -5.84 -9.11
N VAL A 53 7.43 -5.74 -7.79
CA VAL A 53 7.34 -4.46 -7.07
C VAL A 53 8.60 -4.33 -6.22
N ARG A 54 9.44 -3.35 -6.53
CA ARG A 54 10.64 -3.08 -5.73
C ARG A 54 10.24 -2.37 -4.43
N LEU A 55 10.79 -2.82 -3.31
CA LEU A 55 10.47 -2.25 -1.99
C LEU A 55 10.92 -0.79 -1.85
N ILE A 56 11.93 -0.36 -2.62
CA ILE A 56 12.32 1.06 -2.69
C ILE A 56 11.21 1.98 -3.26
N ASP A 57 10.27 1.41 -4.01
CA ASP A 57 9.12 2.12 -4.54
C ASP A 57 7.86 1.94 -3.65
N VAL A 58 7.92 1.10 -2.60
CA VAL A 58 6.82 0.88 -1.66
C VAL A 58 6.88 1.93 -0.55
N VAL A 59 5.74 2.53 -0.24
CA VAL A 59 5.58 3.56 0.81
C VAL A 59 5.02 2.94 2.09
N GLY A 60 4.12 1.96 1.96
CA GLY A 60 3.56 1.28 3.12
C GLY A 60 2.63 0.13 2.77
N CYS A 61 2.13 -0.51 3.82
CA CYS A 61 1.21 -1.64 3.74
C CYS A 61 0.22 -1.58 4.90
N CYS A 62 -1.08 -1.78 4.62
CA CYS A 62 -2.13 -1.81 5.62
C CYS A 62 -2.95 -3.11 5.53
N THR A 63 -3.62 -3.46 6.62
CA THR A 63 -4.60 -4.55 6.66
C THR A 63 -6.00 -3.97 6.55
N LEU A 64 -6.86 -4.60 5.75
CA LEU A 64 -8.24 -4.20 5.49
C LEU A 64 -9.19 -5.35 5.85
N ARG A 65 -10.43 -4.98 6.16
CA ARG A 65 -11.53 -5.93 6.37
C ARG A 65 -12.60 -5.68 5.33
N SER A 66 -13.19 -6.75 4.80
CA SER A 66 -14.35 -6.62 3.90
C SER A 66 -15.49 -5.90 4.63
N PRO A 67 -16.22 -4.99 3.96
CA PRO A 67 -17.44 -4.40 4.52
C PRO A 67 -18.57 -5.44 4.68
N THR A 68 -18.49 -6.57 3.97
CA THR A 68 -19.43 -7.69 4.12
C THR A 68 -19.09 -8.56 5.32
N THR A 69 -20.03 -8.72 6.25
CA THR A 69 -19.86 -9.47 7.50
C THR A 69 -19.77 -10.99 7.34
N THR A 70 -20.18 -11.51 6.19
CA THR A 70 -20.14 -12.94 5.84
C THR A 70 -18.76 -13.42 5.41
N ASN A 71 -17.87 -12.50 5.02
CA ASN A 71 -16.54 -12.87 4.56
C ASN A 71 -15.59 -13.04 5.74
N GLN A 72 -15.14 -14.27 5.97
CA GLN A 72 -14.08 -14.59 6.93
C GLN A 72 -12.68 -14.23 6.41
N SER A 73 -12.56 -13.69 5.20
CA SER A 73 -11.28 -13.26 4.64
C SER A 73 -10.79 -11.96 5.27
N ALA A 74 -9.48 -11.88 5.46
CA ALA A 74 -8.77 -10.64 5.72
C ALA A 74 -8.08 -10.16 4.44
N PHE A 75 -7.66 -8.90 4.40
CA PHE A 75 -6.98 -8.33 3.24
C PHE A 75 -5.77 -7.55 3.70
N PHE A 76 -4.77 -7.45 2.83
CA PHE A 76 -3.71 -6.46 2.98
C PHE A 76 -3.47 -5.76 1.65
N CYS A 77 -3.12 -4.48 1.72
CA CYS A 77 -2.89 -3.63 0.56
C CYS A 77 -1.49 -3.05 0.62
N VAL A 78 -0.74 -3.20 -0.48
CA VAL A 78 0.60 -2.63 -0.67
C VAL A 78 0.50 -1.38 -1.53
N TYR A 79 1.00 -0.26 -1.01
CA TYR A 79 1.02 1.03 -1.71
C TYR A 79 2.42 1.34 -2.23
N ALA A 80 2.55 1.54 -3.53
CA ALA A 80 3.81 1.84 -4.20
C ALA A 80 3.69 3.03 -5.16
N TYR A 81 4.79 3.74 -5.37
CA TYR A 81 4.90 4.90 -6.25
C TYR A 81 6.06 4.75 -7.25
N PRO A 82 6.04 3.71 -8.11
CA PRO A 82 7.10 3.49 -9.09
C PRO A 82 7.19 4.62 -10.12
N LEU A 83 8.42 4.91 -10.56
CA LEU A 83 8.72 5.94 -11.55
C LEU A 83 8.44 5.45 -12.98
N LYS A 84 7.28 5.83 -13.54
CA LYS A 84 6.80 5.41 -14.86
C LYS A 84 6.93 6.52 -15.91
N LYS A 85 6.98 6.16 -17.20
CA LYS A 85 6.96 7.12 -18.32
C LYS A 85 5.55 7.72 -18.44
N ARG A 86 5.45 9.02 -18.73
CA ARG A 86 4.16 9.67 -18.97
C ARG A 86 3.61 9.24 -20.34
N LYS A 87 2.32 8.87 -20.41
CA LYS A 87 1.68 8.35 -21.64
C LYS A 87 1.27 9.44 -22.67
N VAL A 88 1.55 10.72 -22.43
CA VAL A 88 1.04 11.83 -23.27
C VAL A 88 2.17 12.52 -24.05
N ALA A 89 1.92 12.77 -25.34
CA ALA A 89 2.82 13.27 -26.39
C ALA A 89 3.51 14.64 -26.17
N VAL A 90 3.45 15.24 -24.99
CA VAL A 90 4.00 16.59 -24.72
C VAL A 90 5.08 16.54 -23.63
N GLY A 91 6.02 15.60 -23.73
CA GLY A 91 7.23 15.61 -22.90
C GLY A 91 7.71 14.22 -22.47
N SER A 92 9.00 13.99 -22.62
CA SER A 92 9.74 12.76 -22.25
C SER A 92 9.95 12.58 -20.73
N GLY A 93 9.05 13.11 -19.90
CA GLY A 93 9.16 13.08 -18.45
C GLY A 93 8.78 11.73 -17.82
N ARG A 94 9.49 11.35 -16.76
CA ARG A 94 9.09 10.27 -15.86
C ARG A 94 8.41 10.85 -14.63
N ALA A 95 7.30 10.24 -14.19
CA ALA A 95 6.58 10.65 -12.99
C ALA A 95 6.28 9.43 -12.11
N ARG A 96 6.31 9.62 -10.79
CA ARG A 96 5.88 8.57 -9.86
C ARG A 96 4.36 8.44 -9.95
N GLN A 97 3.88 7.21 -10.13
CA GLN A 97 2.46 6.91 -10.22
C GLN A 97 2.05 5.99 -9.08
N ARG A 98 1.00 6.38 -8.35
CA ARG A 98 0.41 5.55 -7.30
C ARG A 98 -0.03 4.21 -7.89
N THR A 99 0.28 3.12 -7.20
CA THR A 99 -0.16 1.75 -7.51
C THR A 99 -0.52 1.09 -6.18
N ALA A 100 -1.78 0.66 -6.04
CA ALA A 100 -2.26 -0.08 -4.89
C ALA A 100 -2.53 -1.53 -5.31
N LYS A 101 -2.04 -2.50 -4.55
CA LYS A 101 -2.29 -3.92 -4.79
C LYS A 101 -2.86 -4.57 -3.55
N THR A 102 -4.12 -4.99 -3.64
CA THR A 102 -4.85 -5.63 -2.55
C THR A 102 -4.89 -7.14 -2.75
N PHE A 103 -4.50 -7.87 -1.72
CA PHE A 103 -4.48 -9.32 -1.69
C PHE A 103 -5.46 -9.84 -0.65
N GLN A 104 -6.24 -10.85 -1.03
CA GLN A 104 -7.20 -11.52 -0.16
C GLN A 104 -6.52 -12.70 0.53
N VAL A 105 -6.63 -12.73 1.85
CA VAL A 105 -6.20 -13.84 2.69
C VAL A 105 -7.44 -14.65 3.09
N ASP A 106 -7.53 -15.84 2.53
CA ASP A 106 -8.65 -16.77 2.66
C ASP A 106 -8.18 -18.20 2.98
N SER A 107 -6.98 -18.32 3.56
CA SER A 107 -6.35 -19.61 3.83
C SER A 107 -7.01 -20.37 4.98
N ALA A 108 -7.67 -19.68 5.91
CA ALA A 108 -8.33 -20.25 7.07
C ALA A 108 -9.84 -19.98 7.06
N GLU A 109 -10.58 -20.84 7.74
CA GLU A 109 -12.02 -20.67 8.00
C GLU A 109 -12.27 -19.55 9.02
N CYS A 110 -11.32 -19.25 9.90
CA CYS A 110 -11.48 -18.20 10.89
C CYS A 110 -10.91 -16.86 10.41
N TYR A 111 -11.69 -15.78 10.58
CA TYR A 111 -11.24 -14.41 10.28
C TYR A 111 -9.99 -14.01 11.06
N LYS A 112 -9.89 -14.42 12.33
CA LYS A 112 -8.76 -14.06 13.18
C LYS A 112 -7.44 -14.62 12.63
N ASP A 113 -7.47 -15.83 12.10
CA ASP A 113 -6.28 -16.51 11.57
C ASP A 113 -5.87 -15.90 10.22
N ASN A 114 -6.86 -15.60 9.37
CA ASN A 114 -6.61 -14.84 8.14
C ASN A 114 -6.03 -13.44 8.44
N LEU A 115 -6.52 -12.77 9.47
CA LEU A 115 -6.01 -11.47 9.91
C LEU A 115 -4.56 -11.59 10.39
N GLN A 116 -4.20 -12.63 11.15
CA GLN A 116 -2.81 -12.83 11.58
C GLN A 116 -1.84 -12.99 10.40
N VAL A 117 -2.24 -13.72 9.36
CA VAL A 117 -1.44 -13.84 8.13
C VAL A 117 -1.34 -12.49 7.42
N ALA A 118 -2.44 -11.75 7.26
CA ALA A 118 -2.42 -10.41 6.67
C ALA A 118 -1.52 -9.43 7.45
N GLU A 119 -1.58 -9.49 8.78
CA GLU A 119 -0.76 -8.67 9.69
C GLU A 119 0.72 -9.04 9.60
N LYS A 120 1.05 -10.33 9.53
CA LYS A 120 2.41 -10.83 9.34
C LYS A 120 3.00 -10.29 8.03
N TRP A 121 2.25 -10.35 6.94
CA TRP A 121 2.69 -9.82 5.64
C TRP A 121 2.86 -8.30 5.67
N ALA A 122 1.90 -7.57 6.24
CA ALA A 122 2.00 -6.12 6.37
C ALA A 122 3.19 -5.71 7.26
N ALA A 123 3.46 -6.43 8.34
CA ALA A 123 4.60 -6.19 9.21
C ALA A 123 5.93 -6.50 8.50
N ALA A 124 6.04 -7.61 7.78
CA ALA A 124 7.25 -7.96 7.03
C ALA A 124 7.62 -6.87 6.01
N ILE A 125 6.65 -6.45 5.20
CA ILE A 125 6.85 -5.41 4.18
C ILE A 125 7.27 -4.10 4.84
N LYS A 126 6.56 -3.69 5.91
CA LYS A 126 6.91 -2.46 6.64
C LYS A 126 8.29 -2.52 7.29
N CYS A 127 8.70 -3.65 7.87
CA CYS A 127 10.06 -3.83 8.38
C CYS A 127 11.10 -3.58 7.29
N LEU A 128 10.95 -4.20 6.12
CA LEU A 128 11.90 -4.05 5.02
C LEU A 128 11.94 -2.62 4.47
N VAL A 129 10.78 -1.96 4.30
CA VAL A 129 10.70 -0.55 3.85
C VAL A 129 11.37 0.39 4.86
N LEU A 130 11.27 0.09 6.16
CA LEU A 130 11.90 0.84 7.23
C LEU A 130 13.37 0.47 7.46
N GLY A 131 13.92 -0.50 6.72
CA GLY A 131 15.30 -0.97 6.86
C GLY A 131 15.56 -1.83 8.10
N ILE A 132 14.52 -2.40 8.70
CA ILE A 132 14.62 -3.32 9.84
C ILE A 132 15.00 -4.70 9.31
N PRO A 133 16.13 -5.29 9.75
CA PRO A 133 16.57 -6.59 9.28
C PRO A 133 15.60 -7.68 9.76
N ILE A 134 15.12 -8.48 8.84
CA ILE A 134 14.31 -9.67 9.11
C ILE A 134 14.90 -10.87 8.36
N SER A 135 14.85 -12.05 8.98
CA SER A 135 15.23 -13.33 8.39
C SER A 135 14.01 -14.22 8.19
N SER A 136 14.15 -15.31 7.44
CA SER A 136 13.15 -16.37 7.29
C SER A 136 12.77 -17.02 8.63
N GLU A 137 13.69 -17.06 9.58
CA GLU A 137 13.51 -17.59 10.94
C GLU A 137 12.93 -16.58 11.94
N THR A 138 12.89 -15.29 11.58
CA THR A 138 12.40 -14.25 12.49
C THR A 138 10.89 -14.36 12.70
N GLU A 139 10.44 -14.32 13.94
CA GLU A 139 9.01 -14.26 14.25
C GLU A 139 8.45 -12.87 13.90
N ILE A 140 7.97 -12.74 12.66
CA ILE A 140 7.43 -11.47 12.15
C ILE A 140 6.09 -11.18 12.80
N SER A 141 6.04 -10.09 13.57
CA SER A 141 4.82 -9.57 14.19
C SER A 141 4.84 -8.04 14.22
N ARG A 142 3.68 -7.43 14.52
CA ARG A 142 3.55 -5.97 14.61
C ARG A 142 4.44 -5.34 15.68
N SER A 143 4.89 -6.09 16.68
CA SER A 143 5.77 -5.57 17.75
C SER A 143 7.17 -5.22 17.26
N LEU A 144 7.61 -5.78 16.12
CA LEU A 144 8.87 -5.41 15.47
C LEU A 144 8.81 -4.02 14.83
N LEU A 145 7.61 -3.50 14.56
CA LEU A 145 7.46 -2.20 13.95
C LEU A 145 7.66 -1.09 14.99
N PRO A 146 8.37 -0.02 14.62
CA PRO A 146 8.48 1.15 15.46
C PRO A 146 7.09 1.77 15.62
N ARG A 147 6.92 2.56 16.69
CA ARG A 147 5.69 3.32 16.89
C ARG A 147 5.40 4.20 15.67
N PRO A 148 4.13 4.29 15.23
CA PRO A 148 3.74 5.16 14.13
C PRO A 148 4.23 6.59 14.36
N ARG A 149 4.79 7.19 13.30
CA ARG A 149 5.33 8.55 13.36
C ARG A 149 4.18 9.56 13.27
N ARG A 150 4.35 10.73 13.88
CA ARG A 150 3.39 11.83 13.79
C ARG A 150 4.06 13.08 13.21
N LEU A 151 3.43 13.72 12.24
CA LEU A 151 3.88 14.95 11.60
C LEU A 151 2.96 16.12 11.95
N LEU A 152 3.53 17.33 12.02
CA LEU A 152 2.79 18.58 11.98
C LEU A 152 2.99 19.21 10.61
N LEU A 153 1.91 19.34 9.84
CA LEU A 153 1.89 19.96 8.52
C LEU A 153 1.39 21.39 8.66
N LEU A 154 2.25 22.37 8.43
CA LEU A 154 1.86 23.77 8.33
C LEU A 154 1.68 24.10 6.85
N LEU A 155 0.47 24.46 6.45
CA LEU A 155 0.13 24.70 5.05
C LEU A 155 -0.42 26.11 4.89
N ASN A 156 0.21 26.94 4.06
CA ASN A 156 -0.43 28.16 3.60
C ASN A 156 -1.42 27.81 2.47
N PRO A 157 -2.76 27.93 2.70
CA PRO A 157 -3.75 27.55 1.69
C PRO A 157 -3.62 28.35 0.39
N PHE A 158 -3.14 29.59 0.48
CA PHE A 158 -2.97 30.51 -0.66
C PHE A 158 -1.56 30.44 -1.29
N GLY A 159 -0.74 29.46 -0.90
CA GLY A 159 0.60 29.28 -1.47
C GLY A 159 0.57 29.07 -2.99
N GLY A 160 1.53 29.67 -3.71
CA GLY A 160 1.66 29.55 -5.16
C GLY A 160 0.50 30.23 -5.91
N LYS A 161 -0.22 29.48 -6.74
CA LYS A 161 -1.39 29.95 -7.51
C LYS A 161 -2.73 29.81 -6.75
N GLY A 162 -2.69 29.68 -5.41
CA GLY A 162 -3.89 29.52 -4.57
C GLY A 162 -4.44 28.09 -4.47
N ASN A 163 -3.78 27.09 -5.08
CA ASN A 163 -4.24 25.69 -5.07
C ASN A 163 -3.52 24.80 -4.04
N ALA A 164 -2.68 25.37 -3.16
CA ALA A 164 -1.82 24.58 -2.27
C ALA A 164 -2.61 23.59 -1.40
N LEU A 165 -3.77 24.00 -0.89
CA LEU A 165 -4.65 23.13 -0.11
C LEU A 165 -5.19 21.95 -0.91
N GLN A 166 -5.71 22.19 -2.10
CA GLN A 166 -6.22 21.14 -2.98
C GLN A 166 -5.13 20.12 -3.33
N TRP A 167 -3.92 20.59 -3.65
CA TRP A 167 -2.79 19.73 -3.99
C TRP A 167 -2.33 18.91 -2.79
N CYS A 168 -2.27 19.53 -1.61
CA CYS A 168 -1.96 18.84 -0.37
C CYS A 168 -2.96 17.71 -0.11
N GLN A 169 -4.26 18.01 -0.15
CA GLN A 169 -5.33 17.03 0.09
C GLN A 169 -5.35 15.89 -0.92
N SER A 170 -5.12 16.17 -2.20
CA SER A 170 -5.23 15.17 -3.28
C SER A 170 -3.97 14.31 -3.47
N HIS A 171 -2.78 14.82 -3.17
CA HIS A 171 -1.52 14.13 -3.48
C HIS A 171 -0.65 13.84 -2.26
N VAL A 172 -0.60 14.73 -1.27
CA VAL A 172 0.32 14.63 -0.13
C VAL A 172 -0.30 13.83 1.00
N LEU A 173 -1.53 14.16 1.40
CA LEU A 173 -2.22 13.48 2.50
C LEU A 173 -2.42 11.98 2.24
N PRO A 174 -2.79 11.52 1.03
CA PRO A 174 -2.88 10.09 0.74
C PRO A 174 -1.53 9.37 0.92
N MET A 175 -0.43 9.96 0.44
CA MET A 175 0.90 9.38 0.57
C MET A 175 1.33 9.25 2.04
N ILE A 176 1.05 10.26 2.87
CA ILE A 176 1.34 10.24 4.32
C ILE A 176 0.50 9.16 5.01
N THR A 177 -0.79 9.04 4.65
CA THR A 177 -1.71 8.07 5.23
C THR A 177 -1.31 6.63 4.87
N GLU A 178 -0.94 6.40 3.62
CA GLU A 178 -0.47 5.10 3.12
C GLU A 178 0.86 4.66 3.74
N ALA A 179 1.69 5.61 4.16
CA ALA A 179 2.91 5.37 4.91
C ALA A 179 2.68 5.03 6.40
N ASP A 180 1.42 4.96 6.86
CA ASP A 180 1.06 4.75 8.27
C ASP A 180 1.60 5.88 9.17
N ILE A 181 1.62 7.11 8.63
CA ILE A 181 2.09 8.31 9.33
C ILE A 181 0.88 9.14 9.74
N SER A 182 0.76 9.40 11.04
CA SER A 182 -0.25 10.31 11.57
C SER A 182 0.14 11.76 11.30
N PHE A 183 -0.82 12.65 11.09
CA PHE A 183 -0.50 14.06 10.90
C PHE A 183 -1.54 14.99 11.53
N ASN A 184 -1.11 16.20 11.88
CA ASN A 184 -1.98 17.33 12.17
C ASN A 184 -1.74 18.38 11.09
N LEU A 185 -2.79 18.83 10.40
CA LEU A 185 -2.69 19.90 9.40
C LEU A 185 -3.17 21.22 10.01
N ILE A 186 -2.31 22.24 10.01
CA ILE A 186 -2.66 23.62 10.41
C ILE A 186 -2.53 24.51 9.17
N GLN A 187 -3.58 25.27 8.89
CA GLN A 187 -3.57 26.24 7.80
C GLN A 187 -3.00 27.58 8.29
N THR A 188 -1.99 28.11 7.60
CA THR A 188 -1.31 29.37 7.94
C THR A 188 -1.68 30.45 6.92
N GLY A 189 -2.77 31.18 7.16
CA GLY A 189 -3.22 32.33 6.36
C GLY A 189 -3.46 33.54 7.26
N ALA A 190 -3.16 34.74 6.76
CA ALA A 190 -3.10 35.98 7.54
C ALA A 190 -4.40 36.29 8.29
N ALA A 191 -4.21 36.87 9.48
CA ALA A 191 -5.19 37.42 10.42
C ALA A 191 -6.48 37.97 9.79
N GLY A 192 -7.63 37.50 10.28
CA GLY A 192 -8.91 38.21 10.09
C GLY A 192 -10.10 37.38 9.62
N MET A 193 -10.35 36.18 10.18
CA MET A 193 -11.72 35.69 10.41
C MET A 193 -11.69 34.42 11.26
N GLU A 194 -12.17 34.57 12.49
CA GLU A 194 -12.73 33.60 13.43
C GLU A 194 -12.36 32.10 13.25
N GLY A 195 -11.43 31.65 14.11
CA GLY A 195 -11.66 30.47 14.95
C GLY A 195 -12.13 29.18 14.30
N GLY A 196 -11.30 28.57 13.47
CA GLY A 196 -11.53 27.20 12.99
C GLY A 196 -10.24 26.49 12.64
N ALA A 197 -9.48 26.05 13.65
CA ALA A 197 -8.46 25.03 13.41
C ALA A 197 -9.18 23.74 13.00
N VAL A 198 -9.36 23.52 11.71
CA VAL A 198 -9.89 22.25 11.19
C VAL A 198 -8.78 21.21 11.31
N ALA A 199 -8.69 20.60 12.49
CA ALA A 199 -7.81 19.47 12.73
C ALA A 199 -8.39 18.25 12.03
N LEU A 200 -7.86 17.93 10.86
CA LEU A 200 -8.11 16.65 10.21
C LEU A 200 -7.19 15.61 10.87
N ASP A 201 -7.76 14.73 11.69
CA ASP A 201 -7.05 13.55 12.22
C ASP A 201 -7.10 12.41 11.19
N GLY A 202 -5.94 11.99 10.71
CA GLY A 202 -5.80 10.99 9.65
C GLY A 202 -6.20 9.55 10.04
N ARG A 203 -6.65 9.30 11.29
CA ARG A 203 -6.94 7.95 11.79
C ARG A 203 -8.14 7.26 11.13
N GLY A 204 -8.98 7.97 10.38
CA GLY A 204 -10.23 7.43 9.81
C GLY A 204 -10.20 7.07 8.32
N VAL A 205 -9.15 7.39 7.56
CA VAL A 205 -9.22 7.39 6.08
C VAL A 205 -8.84 6.05 5.44
N ALA A 206 -8.18 5.15 6.19
CA ALA A 206 -7.75 3.85 5.67
C ALA A 206 -8.91 2.90 5.34
N GLN A 207 -10.11 3.12 5.89
CA GLN A 207 -11.28 2.26 5.68
C GLN A 207 -12.15 2.65 4.47
N GLN A 208 -12.00 3.87 3.93
CA GLN A 208 -12.92 4.40 2.89
C GLN A 208 -12.30 4.53 1.50
N MET A 209 -10.98 4.37 1.34
CA MET A 209 -10.33 4.48 0.01
C MET A 209 -10.21 3.14 -0.76
N ALA A 210 -10.76 2.04 -0.23
CA ALA A 210 -10.79 0.75 -0.94
C ALA A 210 -11.94 0.66 -1.98
N SER A 211 -12.77 1.70 -2.11
CA SER A 211 -13.85 1.81 -3.10
C SER A 211 -13.49 2.70 -4.30
N GLY A 212 -12.20 2.97 -4.54
CA GLY A 212 -11.77 3.67 -5.74
C GLY A 212 -11.94 2.76 -6.95
N GLU A 213 -13.09 2.88 -7.60
CA GLU A 213 -13.42 2.30 -8.90
C GLU A 213 -12.23 2.43 -9.87
N ASP A 214 -11.81 1.29 -10.41
CA ASP A 214 -11.03 1.27 -11.65
C ASP A 214 -11.85 2.00 -12.70
N LEU A 215 -11.42 3.22 -13.03
CA LEU A 215 -11.82 3.92 -14.23
C LEU A 215 -11.45 3.04 -15.42
N ASP A 216 -12.44 2.29 -15.88
CA ASP A 216 -12.51 1.73 -17.22
C ASP A 216 -12.24 2.88 -18.20
N SER A 217 -11.16 2.76 -18.96
CA SER A 217 -10.91 3.58 -20.14
C SER A 217 -10.93 2.65 -21.34
N PRO A 218 -11.67 2.97 -22.40
CA PRO A 218 -11.11 2.85 -23.73
C PRO A 218 -10.02 3.91 -23.95
#